data_AF-A0A8J8G3E8-F1
#
_entry.id   AF-A0A8J8G3E8-F1
#
_cell.length_a   1.000
_cell.length_b   1.000
_cell.length_c   1.000
_cell.angle_alpha   90.00
_cell.angle_beta   90.00
_cell.angle_gamma   90.00
#
_symmetry.space_group_name_H-M   'P 1'
#
loop_
_entity.id
_entity.type
_entity.pdbx_description
1 polymer ?
#
loop_
_entity_poly.entity_id
_entity_poly.type
_entity_poly.pdbx_seq_one_letter_code
_entity_poly.pdbx_strand_id
1 'polypeptide(L)'
;EKQLKLIDYLRNNVEVMSDIYFEGRFPRKETFGKIFDLTYEFLFDDEDLNDKNYTPSQLKAMINFYISNHCTSNFDLITYMSSKNIDTRIRNVFTLISTYFEYKLPKYFRAFQNIFEYVNTEKSLGLDKFSLLTFLTQLEFGTIEQHEIILKESGVPNELVKKIGESFKNCTSLFEVQEKIKKNSNLLNNLNTFEKRIFNKYI
;
A
#
# COMPACT_ATOMS: atom_id res chain seq x y z
N GLU A 1 5.29 15.59 18.55
CA GLU A 1 4.75 16.91 18.16
C GLU A 1 4.03 16.87 16.81
N LYS A 2 4.70 16.47 15.73
CA LYS A 2 4.15 16.35 14.37
C LYS A 2 2.80 15.57 14.26
N GLN A 3 2.72 14.37 14.83
CA GLN A 3 1.47 13.58 14.87
C GLN A 3 0.34 14.27 15.65
N LEU A 4 0.66 14.98 16.74
CA LEU A 4 -0.34 15.71 17.52
C LEU A 4 -0.94 16.86 16.70
N LYS A 5 -0.10 17.54 15.90
CA LYS A 5 -0.58 18.58 14.97
C LYS A 5 -1.55 18.03 13.93
N LEU A 6 -1.29 16.83 13.38
CA LEU A 6 -2.25 16.18 12.47
C LEU A 6 -3.56 15.82 13.19
N ILE A 7 -3.48 15.27 14.41
CA ILE A 7 -4.66 14.96 15.21
C ILE A 7 -5.50 16.22 15.43
N ASP A 8 -4.87 17.31 15.88
CA ASP A 8 -5.56 18.57 16.15
C ASP A 8 -6.11 19.19 14.87
N TYR A 9 -5.40 19.06 13.74
CA TYR A 9 -5.90 19.49 12.44
C TYR A 9 -7.18 18.72 12.05
N LEU A 10 -7.17 17.39 12.08
CA LEU A 10 -8.32 16.57 11.72
C LEU A 10 -9.51 16.77 12.67
N ARG A 11 -9.24 16.99 13.97
CA ARG A 11 -10.29 17.28 14.97
C ARG A 11 -11.06 18.57 14.69
N ASN A 12 -10.37 19.56 14.13
CA ASN A 12 -10.90 20.89 13.86
C ASN A 12 -11.45 21.03 12.42
N ASN A 13 -11.12 20.10 11.52
CA ASN A 13 -11.51 20.11 10.11
C ASN A 13 -12.16 18.77 9.74
N VAL A 14 -13.33 18.49 10.31
CA VAL A 14 -14.02 17.19 10.17
C VAL A 14 -14.48 16.95 8.73
N GLU A 15 -14.80 18.00 7.99
CA GLU A 15 -15.11 17.95 6.57
C GLU A 15 -13.95 17.39 5.74
N VAL A 16 -12.70 17.71 6.11
CA VAL A 16 -11.51 17.13 5.46
C VAL A 16 -11.48 15.62 5.64
N MET A 17 -11.94 15.11 6.79
CA MET A 17 -12.01 13.66 7.00
C MET A 17 -13.00 12.97 6.06
N SER A 18 -14.13 13.60 5.76
CA SER A 18 -15.10 13.08 4.80
C SER A 18 -14.54 13.12 3.37
N ASP A 19 -13.77 14.15 3.05
CA ASP A 19 -13.12 14.35 1.75
C ASP A 19 -12.00 13.34 1.43
N ILE A 20 -11.30 12.86 2.46
CA ILE A 20 -10.22 11.88 2.32
C ILE A 20 -10.68 10.44 2.55
N TYR A 21 -11.88 10.25 3.10
CA TYR A 21 -12.49 8.93 3.25
C TYR A 21 -12.76 8.31 1.88
N PHE A 22 -12.51 7.02 1.76
CA PHE A 22 -12.87 6.24 0.59
C PHE A 22 -13.18 4.80 0.97
N GLU A 23 -13.97 4.15 0.13
CA GLU A 23 -14.26 2.72 0.21
C GLU A 23 -13.59 2.00 -0.96
N GLY A 24 -13.18 0.76 -0.71
CA GLY A 24 -12.55 -0.10 -1.70
C GLY A 24 -11.03 -0.22 -1.53
N ARG A 25 -10.37 -0.71 -2.58
CA ARG A 25 -8.95 -1.11 -2.53
C ARG A 25 -7.98 0.05 -2.69
N PHE A 26 -8.36 1.06 -3.47
CA PHE A 26 -7.48 2.18 -3.80
C PHE A 26 -8.23 3.51 -3.69
N PRO A 27 -7.62 4.54 -3.08
CA PRO A 27 -8.15 5.89 -3.14
C PRO A 27 -8.19 6.41 -4.57
N ARG A 28 -9.17 7.24 -4.90
CA ARG A 28 -9.14 8.01 -6.15
C ARG A 28 -7.95 8.96 -6.13
N LYS A 29 -7.45 9.36 -7.31
CA LYS A 29 -6.29 10.25 -7.47
C LYS A 29 -6.39 11.53 -6.62
N GLU A 30 -7.58 12.13 -6.56
CA GLU A 30 -7.84 13.35 -5.78
C GLU A 30 -7.75 13.08 -4.26
N THR A 31 -8.43 12.03 -3.80
CA THR A 31 -8.41 11.57 -2.40
C THR A 31 -6.99 11.22 -1.96
N PHE A 32 -6.28 10.42 -2.77
CA PHE A 32 -4.87 10.10 -2.52
C PHE A 32 -4.01 11.35 -2.46
N GLY A 33 -4.25 12.31 -3.36
CA GLY A 33 -3.52 13.56 -3.36
C GLY A 33 -3.65 14.31 -2.04
N LYS A 34 -4.86 14.40 -1.48
CA LYS A 34 -5.10 15.00 -0.16
C LYS A 34 -4.42 14.22 0.97
N ILE A 35 -4.52 12.88 0.94
CA ILE A 35 -3.85 12.01 1.92
C ILE A 35 -2.33 12.23 1.89
N PHE A 36 -1.74 12.26 0.69
CA PHE A 36 -0.32 12.50 0.50
C PHE A 36 0.09 13.89 1.01
N ASP A 37 -0.67 14.93 0.67
CA ASP A 37 -0.34 16.31 1.07
C ASP A 37 -0.37 16.46 2.59
N LEU A 38 -1.39 15.93 3.28
CA LEU A 38 -1.46 15.93 4.74
C LEU A 38 -0.33 15.09 5.37
N THR A 39 -0.02 13.93 4.78
CA THR A 39 1.06 13.08 5.24
C THR A 39 2.41 13.79 5.12
N TYR A 40 2.64 14.45 3.98
CA TYR A 40 3.85 15.22 3.71
C TYR A 40 3.97 16.42 4.67
N GLU A 41 2.90 17.18 4.85
CA GLU A 41 2.90 18.38 5.71
C GLU A 41 3.13 18.03 7.19
N PHE A 42 2.42 17.02 7.69
CA PHE A 42 2.39 16.77 9.13
C PHE A 42 3.27 15.62 9.60
N LEU A 43 3.59 14.63 8.76
CA LEU A 43 4.22 13.38 9.22
C LEU A 43 5.66 13.20 8.73
N PHE A 44 6.04 13.74 7.57
CA PHE A 44 7.40 13.63 7.07
C PHE A 44 8.39 14.28 8.04
N ASP A 45 9.52 13.60 8.28
CA ASP A 45 10.63 14.19 9.02
C ASP A 45 11.42 15.19 8.16
N ASP A 46 12.25 16.01 8.81
CA ASP A 46 12.93 17.12 8.12
C ASP A 46 13.97 16.62 7.11
N GLU A 47 14.48 15.39 7.28
CA GLU A 47 15.37 14.74 6.32
C GLU A 47 14.61 14.39 5.04
N ASP A 48 13.43 13.80 5.17
CA ASP A 48 12.57 13.40 4.05
C ASP A 48 11.94 14.61 3.35
N LEU A 49 11.64 15.69 4.07
CA LEU A 49 11.16 16.95 3.49
C LEU A 49 12.20 17.60 2.57
N ASN A 50 13.49 17.44 2.89
CA ASN A 50 14.61 18.09 2.21
C ASN A 50 15.39 17.14 1.27
N ASP A 51 14.82 15.99 0.92
CA ASP A 51 15.46 15.04 0.01
C ASP A 51 15.70 15.68 -1.37
N LYS A 52 16.97 15.67 -1.79
CA LYS A 52 17.41 16.24 -3.08
C LYS A 52 17.08 15.36 -4.27
N ASN A 53 16.78 14.08 -4.05
CA ASN A 53 16.51 13.12 -5.11
C ASN A 53 15.10 13.26 -5.66
N TYR A 54 14.12 13.59 -4.80
CA TYR A 54 12.72 13.65 -5.17
C TYR A 54 12.01 14.82 -4.52
N THR A 55 11.37 15.64 -5.35
CA THR A 55 10.42 16.64 -4.83
C THR A 55 9.10 15.97 -4.43
N PRO A 56 8.30 16.60 -3.55
CA PRO A 56 7.02 16.05 -3.12
C PRO A 56 6.06 15.85 -4.28
N SER A 57 6.04 16.80 -5.22
CA SER A 57 5.26 16.72 -6.45
C SER A 57 5.70 15.55 -7.34
N GLN A 58 7.01 15.27 -7.42
CA GLN A 58 7.51 14.11 -8.13
C GLN A 58 7.08 12.81 -7.46
N LEU A 59 7.26 12.67 -6.14
CA LEU A 59 6.81 11.48 -5.40
C LEU A 59 5.31 11.23 -5.61
N LYS A 60 4.49 12.26 -5.39
CA LYS A 60 3.04 12.21 -5.59
C LYS A 60 2.67 11.82 -7.02
N ALA A 61 3.35 12.35 -8.04
CA ALA A 61 3.13 11.99 -9.43
C ALA A 61 3.51 10.53 -9.71
N MET A 62 4.66 10.08 -9.20
CA MET A 62 5.14 8.71 -9.37
C MET A 62 4.23 7.69 -8.69
N ILE A 63 3.78 7.95 -7.46
CA ILE A 63 2.86 7.06 -6.74
C ILE A 63 1.50 7.00 -7.47
N ASN A 64 0.98 8.16 -7.89
CA ASN A 64 -0.26 8.21 -8.66
C ASN A 64 -0.15 7.42 -9.95
N PHE A 65 0.96 7.57 -10.68
CA PHE A 65 1.23 6.80 -11.90
C PHE A 65 1.29 5.30 -11.58
N TYR A 66 2.06 4.93 -10.55
CA TYR A 66 2.26 3.55 -10.13
C TYR A 66 0.96 2.81 -9.81
N ILE A 67 0.06 3.50 -9.12
CA ILE A 67 -1.20 2.91 -8.63
C ILE A 67 -2.30 3.02 -9.67
N SER A 68 -2.48 4.19 -10.29
CA SER A 68 -3.58 4.42 -11.25
C SER A 68 -3.40 3.63 -12.55
N ASN A 69 -2.15 3.42 -12.98
CA ASN A 69 -1.88 2.64 -14.19
C ASN A 69 -1.62 1.16 -13.90
N HIS A 70 -1.81 0.72 -12.65
CA HIS A 70 -1.53 -0.65 -12.22
C HIS A 70 -0.17 -1.15 -12.75
N CYS A 71 0.88 -0.35 -12.60
CA CYS A 71 2.17 -0.60 -13.23
C CYS A 71 2.69 -2.00 -12.91
N THR A 72 2.62 -2.92 -13.87
CA THR A 72 2.96 -4.34 -13.71
C THR A 72 4.46 -4.59 -13.68
N SER A 73 5.26 -3.55 -13.91
CA SER A 73 6.71 -3.65 -13.92
C SER A 73 7.40 -2.35 -13.50
N ASN A 74 8.64 -2.50 -13.02
CA ASN A 74 9.53 -1.35 -12.81
C ASN A 74 9.87 -0.64 -14.14
N PHE A 75 9.69 -1.30 -15.28
CA PHE A 75 9.94 -0.72 -16.60
C PHE A 75 8.98 0.42 -16.95
N ASP A 76 7.74 0.33 -16.46
CA ASP A 76 6.74 1.40 -16.63
C ASP A 76 7.19 2.68 -15.94
N LEU A 77 7.72 2.56 -14.71
CA LEU A 77 8.31 3.68 -13.97
C LEU A 77 9.56 4.24 -14.67
N ILE A 78 10.44 3.37 -15.19
CA ILE A 78 11.65 3.78 -15.91
C ILE A 78 11.28 4.61 -17.14
N THR A 79 10.22 4.20 -17.85
CA THR A 79 9.76 4.88 -19.06
C THR A 79 9.15 6.23 -18.72
N TYR A 80 8.43 6.31 -17.60
CA TYR A 80 7.78 7.53 -17.13
C TYR A 80 8.77 8.59 -16.61
N MET A 81 9.94 8.19 -16.09
CA MET A 81 10.93 9.14 -15.59
C MET A 81 11.58 9.99 -16.70
N SER A 82 11.61 11.30 -16.48
CA SER A 82 12.22 12.27 -17.39
C SER A 82 13.74 12.38 -17.17
N SER A 83 14.51 11.46 -17.73
CA SER A 83 15.97 11.61 -17.87
C SER A 83 16.43 11.11 -19.24
N LYS A 84 17.40 11.82 -19.85
CA LYS A 84 17.95 11.45 -21.17
C LYS A 84 18.74 10.14 -21.13
N ASN A 85 19.34 9.79 -20.00
CA ASN A 85 20.14 8.59 -19.83
C ASN A 85 19.30 7.48 -19.16
N ILE A 86 19.26 6.31 -19.79
CA ILE A 86 18.53 5.12 -19.31
C ILE A 86 19.07 4.60 -17.97
N ASP A 87 20.39 4.53 -17.78
CA ASP A 87 21.02 4.08 -16.53
C ASP A 87 20.70 5.01 -15.37
N THR A 88 20.58 6.31 -15.64
CA THR A 88 20.13 7.28 -14.64
C THR A 88 18.65 7.07 -14.29
N ARG A 89 17.78 6.79 -15.27
CA ARG A 89 16.37 6.45 -14.99
C ARG A 89 16.25 5.17 -14.17
N ILE A 90 17.02 4.15 -14.52
CA ILE A 90 17.07 2.88 -13.80
C ILE A 90 17.48 3.12 -12.35
N ARG A 91 18.62 3.80 -12.11
CA ARG A 91 19.09 4.10 -10.75
C ARG A 91 18.05 4.88 -9.96
N ASN A 92 17.45 5.91 -10.56
CA ASN A 92 16.42 6.69 -9.90
C ASN A 92 15.23 5.80 -9.50
N VAL A 93 14.68 5.00 -10.42
CA VAL A 93 13.56 4.09 -10.09
C VAL A 93 13.91 3.13 -8.95
N PHE A 94 15.11 2.54 -8.96
CA PHE A 94 15.54 1.67 -7.85
C PHE A 94 15.65 2.41 -6.52
N THR A 95 16.12 3.66 -6.52
CA THR A 95 16.13 4.51 -5.33
C THR A 95 14.70 4.85 -4.88
N LEU A 96 13.80 5.20 -5.81
CA LEU A 96 12.39 5.48 -5.51
C LEU A 96 11.74 4.27 -4.82
N ILE A 97 11.93 3.08 -5.39
CA ILE A 97 11.32 1.86 -4.85
C ILE A 97 11.91 1.55 -3.48
N SER A 98 13.22 1.34 -3.39
CA SER A 98 13.87 0.88 -2.16
C SER A 98 13.77 1.88 -1.00
N THR A 99 13.78 3.18 -1.29
CA THR A 99 13.75 4.22 -0.26
C THR A 99 12.32 4.64 0.08
N TYR A 100 11.49 4.91 -0.93
CA TYR A 100 10.17 5.48 -0.70
C TYR A 100 9.07 4.42 -0.66
N PHE A 101 8.99 3.55 -1.67
CA PHE A 101 7.85 2.63 -1.77
C PHE A 101 7.94 1.50 -0.74
N GLU A 102 9.13 0.96 -0.51
CA GLU A 102 9.36 -0.17 0.39
C GLU A 102 9.55 0.24 1.86
N TYR A 103 9.94 1.49 2.12
CA TYR A 103 10.37 1.90 3.46
C TYR A 103 9.68 3.17 3.99
N LYS A 104 9.96 4.35 3.41
CA LYS A 104 9.48 5.63 3.98
C LYS A 104 7.96 5.79 3.90
N LEU A 105 7.36 5.64 2.71
CA LEU A 105 5.93 5.88 2.52
C LEU A 105 5.05 4.92 3.33
N PRO A 106 5.34 3.60 3.40
CA PRO A 106 4.54 2.71 4.21
C PRO A 106 4.50 3.10 5.68
N LYS A 107 5.64 3.49 6.26
CA LYS A 107 5.73 4.00 7.63
C LYS A 107 4.81 5.21 7.83
N TYR A 108 4.86 6.19 6.93
CA TYR A 108 4.06 7.41 7.06
C TYR A 108 2.57 7.17 6.85
N PHE A 109 2.18 6.40 5.84
CA PHE A 109 0.78 6.13 5.56
C PHE A 109 0.12 5.23 6.61
N ARG A 110 0.87 4.29 7.23
CA ARG A 110 0.36 3.56 8.40
C ARG A 110 0.11 4.49 9.58
N ALA A 111 1.01 5.44 9.84
CA ALA A 111 0.81 6.44 10.89
C ALA A 111 -0.40 7.34 10.59
N PHE A 112 -0.56 7.76 9.33
CA PHE A 112 -1.73 8.52 8.88
C PHE A 112 -3.03 7.73 9.10
N GLN A 113 -3.10 6.47 8.65
CA GLN A 113 -4.27 5.62 8.84
C GLN A 113 -4.65 5.50 10.32
N ASN A 114 -3.67 5.22 11.19
CA ASN A 114 -3.93 5.08 12.62
C ASN A 114 -4.46 6.38 13.24
N ILE A 115 -3.92 7.53 12.84
CA ILE A 115 -4.37 8.85 13.31
C ILE A 115 -5.78 9.15 12.80
N PHE A 116 -6.05 8.87 11.52
CA PHE A 116 -7.39 9.04 10.94
C PHE A 116 -8.43 8.19 11.67
N GLU A 117 -8.14 6.89 11.87
CA GLU A 117 -9.04 5.96 12.60
C GLU A 117 -9.26 6.41 14.04
N TYR A 118 -8.22 6.90 14.72
CA TYR A 118 -8.31 7.44 16.07
C TYR A 118 -9.28 8.63 16.14
N VAL A 119 -9.11 9.63 15.25
CA VAL A 119 -9.98 10.82 15.23
C VAL A 119 -11.40 10.47 14.78
N ASN A 120 -11.56 9.55 13.82
CA ASN A 120 -12.88 9.07 13.37
C ASN A 120 -13.68 8.49 14.53
N THR A 121 -13.02 7.65 15.34
CA THR A 121 -13.60 7.03 16.53
C THR A 121 -13.92 8.07 17.60
N GLU A 122 -12.96 8.96 17.89
CA GLU A 122 -13.12 10.02 18.90
C GLU A 122 -14.28 10.97 18.58
N LYS A 123 -14.42 11.36 17.31
CA LYS A 123 -15.46 12.29 16.85
C LYS A 123 -16.78 11.59 16.51
N SER A 124 -16.84 10.27 16.62
CA SER A 124 -18.04 9.47 16.34
C SER A 124 -18.65 9.77 14.96
N LEU A 125 -17.81 9.92 13.92
CA LEU A 125 -18.28 10.31 12.58
C LEU A 125 -19.04 9.18 11.88
N GLY A 126 -18.93 7.94 12.37
CA GLY A 126 -19.61 6.79 11.80
C GLY A 126 -19.06 6.36 10.44
N LEU A 127 -17.85 6.81 10.06
CA LEU A 127 -17.18 6.30 8.88
C LEU A 127 -16.72 4.87 9.14
N ASP A 128 -16.90 3.98 8.16
CA ASP A 128 -16.40 2.62 8.24
C ASP A 128 -14.85 2.60 8.31
N LYS A 129 -14.31 1.41 8.53
CA LYS A 129 -12.87 1.22 8.70
C LYS A 129 -12.09 1.70 7.46
N PHE A 130 -11.35 2.79 7.63
CA PHE A 130 -10.44 3.34 6.64
C PHE A 130 -9.18 2.49 6.51
N SER A 131 -8.91 1.92 5.33
CA SER A 131 -7.76 1.03 5.14
C SER A 131 -6.92 1.42 3.93
N LEU A 132 -5.63 1.66 4.17
CA LEU A 132 -4.60 1.81 3.13
C LEU A 132 -3.84 0.50 2.88
N LEU A 133 -4.24 -0.63 3.46
CA LEU A 133 -3.45 -1.86 3.45
C LEU A 133 -3.12 -2.36 2.03
N THR A 134 -4.10 -2.42 1.13
CA THR A 134 -3.90 -2.86 -0.25
C THR A 134 -2.94 -1.92 -1.00
N PHE A 135 -3.15 -0.61 -0.81
CA PHE A 135 -2.28 0.44 -1.35
C PHE A 135 -0.83 0.26 -0.88
N LEU A 136 -0.63 0.03 0.43
CA LEU A 136 0.69 -0.15 1.02
C LEU A 136 1.35 -1.43 0.55
N THR A 137 0.57 -2.51 0.45
CA THR A 137 1.04 -3.81 -0.04
C THR A 137 1.53 -3.70 -1.48
N GLN A 138 0.83 -2.95 -2.34
CA GLN A 138 1.28 -2.71 -3.71
C GLN A 138 2.56 -1.86 -3.75
N LEU A 139 2.70 -0.85 -2.88
CA LEU A 139 3.95 -0.09 -2.80
C LEU A 139 5.13 -0.95 -2.33
N GLU A 140 4.96 -1.70 -1.24
CA GLU A 140 6.03 -2.45 -0.57
C GLU A 140 6.57 -3.62 -1.40
N PHE A 141 5.73 -4.20 -2.25
CA PHE A 141 6.06 -5.46 -2.92
C PHE A 141 5.83 -5.42 -4.43
N GLY A 142 5.40 -4.27 -4.93
CA GLY A 142 5.11 -4.01 -6.32
C GLY A 142 3.80 -4.62 -6.81
N THR A 143 3.72 -4.89 -8.12
CA THR A 143 2.61 -5.65 -8.71
C THR A 143 2.71 -7.11 -8.35
N ILE A 144 2.22 -7.34 -7.16
CA ILE A 144 1.75 -8.62 -6.71
C ILE A 144 0.45 -8.91 -7.47
N GLU A 145 0.38 -10.07 -8.11
CA GLU A 145 -0.87 -10.55 -8.70
C GLU A 145 -1.99 -10.54 -7.64
N GLN A 146 -3.23 -10.19 -8.02
CA GLN A 146 -4.33 -9.90 -7.08
C GLN A 146 -4.53 -10.98 -5.99
N HIS A 147 -4.29 -12.24 -6.35
CA HIS A 147 -4.36 -13.38 -5.45
C HIS A 147 -3.28 -13.40 -4.37
N GLU A 148 -2.05 -13.00 -4.70
CA GLU A 148 -0.96 -12.90 -3.74
C GLU A 148 -1.18 -11.71 -2.77
N ILE A 149 -1.83 -10.62 -3.22
CA ILE A 149 -2.23 -9.51 -2.34
C ILE A 149 -3.19 -10.03 -1.27
N ILE A 150 -4.24 -10.74 -1.68
CA ILE A 150 -5.27 -11.29 -0.78
C ILE A 150 -4.64 -12.23 0.27
N LEU A 151 -3.70 -13.08 -0.15
CA LEU A 151 -3.01 -13.98 0.77
C LEU A 151 -2.19 -13.19 1.81
N LYS A 152 -1.46 -12.15 1.38
CA LYS A 152 -0.69 -11.28 2.29
C LYS A 152 -1.61 -10.50 3.23
N GLU A 153 -2.72 -9.95 2.73
CA GLU A 153 -3.73 -9.25 3.54
C GLU A 153 -4.33 -10.13 4.62
N SER A 154 -4.45 -11.43 4.35
CA SER A 154 -4.96 -12.42 5.32
C SER A 154 -3.94 -12.75 6.42
N GLY A 155 -2.70 -12.26 6.31
CA GLY A 155 -1.61 -12.52 7.25
C GLY A 155 -0.71 -13.69 6.86
N VAL A 156 -0.86 -14.23 5.63
CA VAL A 156 0.00 -15.32 5.15
C VAL A 156 1.43 -14.82 4.94
N PRO A 157 2.44 -15.47 5.54
CA PRO A 157 3.84 -15.09 5.34
C PRO A 157 4.28 -15.13 3.87
N ASN A 158 5.13 -14.18 3.48
CA ASN A 158 5.62 -14.02 2.10
C ASN A 158 6.25 -15.30 1.51
N GLU A 159 6.97 -16.08 2.32
CA GLU A 159 7.58 -17.33 1.88
C GLU A 159 6.53 -18.37 1.46
N LEU A 160 5.37 -18.39 2.14
CA LEU A 160 4.27 -19.27 1.75
C LEU A 160 3.63 -18.75 0.48
N VAL A 161 3.35 -17.45 0.39
CA VAL A 161 2.78 -16.82 -0.80
C VAL A 161 3.62 -17.11 -2.05
N LYS A 162 4.96 -17.05 -1.97
CA LYS A 162 5.85 -17.42 -3.09
C LYS A 162 5.73 -18.88 -3.52
N LYS A 163 5.45 -19.81 -2.59
CA LYS A 163 5.36 -21.25 -2.87
C LYS A 163 4.04 -21.67 -3.50
N ILE A 164 2.95 -20.95 -3.19
CA ILE A 164 1.60 -21.35 -3.57
C ILE A 164 0.83 -20.29 -4.35
N GLY A 165 1.35 -19.07 -4.49
CA GLY A 165 0.67 -17.93 -5.11
C GLY A 165 0.05 -18.30 -6.44
N GLU A 166 0.84 -18.87 -7.36
CA GLU A 166 0.35 -19.28 -8.68
C GLU A 166 -0.85 -20.23 -8.66
N SER A 167 -0.99 -21.07 -7.62
CA SER A 167 -2.14 -21.96 -7.46
C SER A 167 -3.46 -21.20 -7.28
N PHE A 168 -3.38 -19.94 -6.84
CA PHE A 168 -4.49 -19.03 -6.62
C PHE A 168 -4.62 -17.99 -7.72
N LYS A 169 -3.92 -18.12 -8.85
CA LYS A 169 -4.11 -17.25 -10.01
C LYS A 169 -5.61 -17.18 -10.37
N ASN A 170 -6.07 -15.95 -10.63
CA ASN A 170 -7.47 -15.55 -10.86
C ASN A 170 -8.38 -15.47 -9.62
N CYS A 171 -7.88 -15.71 -8.41
CA CYS A 171 -8.66 -15.42 -7.20
C CYS A 171 -8.68 -13.92 -6.92
N THR A 172 -9.87 -13.37 -6.77
CA THR A 172 -10.10 -11.94 -6.51
C THR A 172 -10.58 -11.65 -5.09
N SER A 173 -10.94 -12.68 -4.31
CA SER A 173 -11.35 -12.58 -2.91
C SER A 173 -10.80 -13.71 -2.04
N LEU A 174 -10.73 -13.50 -0.72
CA LEU A 174 -10.36 -14.54 0.25
C LEU A 174 -11.33 -15.72 0.21
N PHE A 175 -12.62 -15.44 0.00
CA PHE A 175 -13.64 -16.47 -0.16
C PHE A 175 -13.34 -17.41 -1.33
N GLU A 176 -12.93 -16.87 -2.49
CA GLU A 176 -12.52 -17.68 -3.63
C GLU A 176 -11.29 -18.53 -3.34
N VAL A 177 -10.32 -18.00 -2.59
CA VAL A 177 -9.14 -18.76 -2.14
C VAL A 177 -9.57 -19.96 -1.29
N GLN A 178 -10.43 -19.73 -0.29
CA GLN A 178 -10.98 -20.77 0.59
C GLN A 178 -11.75 -21.84 -0.20
N GLU A 179 -12.62 -21.41 -1.12
CA GLU A 179 -13.38 -22.32 -1.99
C GLU A 179 -12.47 -23.17 -2.89
N LYS A 180 -11.42 -22.55 -3.44
CA LYS A 180 -10.46 -23.25 -4.31
C LYS A 180 -9.69 -24.32 -3.54
N ILE A 181 -9.34 -24.06 -2.27
CA ILE A 181 -8.69 -25.04 -1.38
C ILE A 181 -9.65 -26.18 -1.03
N LYS A 182 -10.90 -25.88 -0.68
CA LYS A 182 -11.92 -26.91 -0.38
C LYS A 182 -12.14 -27.85 -1.56
N LYS A 183 -12.13 -27.32 -2.78
CA LYS A 183 -12.32 -28.09 -4.02
C LYS A 183 -11.06 -28.83 -4.46
N ASN A 184 -9.87 -28.35 -4.08
CA ASN A 184 -8.61 -28.98 -4.44
C ASN A 184 -7.56 -28.80 -3.34
N SER A 185 -7.49 -29.77 -2.42
CA SER A 185 -6.53 -29.77 -1.32
C SER A 185 -5.07 -29.91 -1.79
N ASN A 186 -4.83 -30.34 -3.03
CA ASN A 186 -3.48 -30.53 -3.56
C ASN A 186 -2.76 -29.22 -3.87
N LEU A 187 -3.47 -28.09 -3.89
CA LEU A 187 -2.88 -26.76 -4.10
C LEU A 187 -1.87 -26.38 -3.01
N LEU A 188 -1.91 -27.05 -1.86
CA LEU A 188 -0.99 -26.83 -0.75
C LEU A 188 0.16 -27.85 -0.70
N ASN A 189 0.33 -28.71 -1.71
CA ASN A 189 1.33 -29.80 -1.66
C ASN A 189 2.78 -29.31 -1.63
N ASN A 190 3.04 -28.09 -2.11
CA ASN A 190 4.35 -27.44 -2.01
C ASN A 190 4.69 -26.98 -0.57
N LEU A 191 3.73 -27.05 0.35
CA LEU A 191 3.90 -26.70 1.75
C LEU A 191 4.11 -27.95 2.60
N ASN A 192 5.06 -27.90 3.53
CA ASN A 192 5.20 -28.94 4.54
C ASN A 192 4.09 -28.87 5.61
N THR A 193 4.00 -29.86 6.50
CA THR A 193 2.95 -29.96 7.52
C THR A 193 2.87 -28.74 8.45
N PHE A 194 4.01 -28.14 8.77
CA PHE A 194 4.09 -26.95 9.62
C PHE A 194 3.62 -25.71 8.87
N GLU A 195 4.08 -25.53 7.63
CA GLU A 195 3.66 -24.45 6.74
C GLU A 195 2.16 -24.49 6.44
N LYS A 196 1.60 -25.70 6.22
CA LYS A 196 0.15 -25.90 6.09
C LYS A 196 -0.62 -25.45 7.32
N ARG A 197 -0.10 -25.73 8.52
CA ARG A 197 -0.70 -25.27 9.79
C ARG A 197 -0.68 -23.75 9.92
N ILE A 198 0.43 -23.11 9.56
CA ILE A 198 0.53 -21.64 9.56
C ILE A 198 -0.45 -21.05 8.55
N PHE A 199 -0.48 -21.59 7.33
CA PHE A 199 -1.37 -21.12 6.27
C PHE A 199 -2.85 -21.21 6.67
N ASN A 200 -3.30 -22.37 7.16
CA ASN A 200 -4.68 -22.60 7.61
C ASN A 200 -5.08 -21.81 8.86
N LYS A 201 -4.14 -21.13 9.53
CA LYS A 201 -4.47 -20.21 10.62
C LYS A 201 -5.06 -18.90 10.09
N TYR A 202 -4.67 -18.53 8.87
CA TYR A 202 -4.96 -17.23 8.24
C TYR A 202 -6.03 -17.33 7.14
N ILE A 203 -6.25 -18.52 6.59
CA ILE A 203 -7.20 -18.82 5.50
C ILE A 203 -8.28 -19.77 6.03
#